data_AF-A0A348TMM5-F1
#
_entry.id   AF-A0A348TMM5-F1
#
_cell.length_a   1.000
_cell.length_b   1.000
_cell.length_c   1.000
_cell.angle_alpha   90.00
_cell.angle_beta   90.00
_cell.angle_gamma   90.00
#
_symmetry.space_group_name_H-M   'P 1'
#
loop_
_entity.id
_entity.type
_entity.pdbx_description
1 polymer ?
#
loop_
_entity_poly.entity_id
_entity_poly.type
_entity_poly.pdbx_seq_one_letter_code
_entity_poly.pdbx_strand_id
1 'polypeptide(L)'
;ILFSHPADYTPVCTTELGMASKYKAQFDARNVKMIAISVDPLDSHKGWVKDINETQNCQVNFPIIADPDRKIAELYEMIHP
;
A
#
# COMPACT_ATOMS: atom_id res chain seq x y z
N ILE A 1 -1.53 -2.21 -11.51
CA ILE A 1 -1.03 -0.93 -10.99
C ILE A 1 -0.09 -1.19 -9.83
N LEU A 2 1.11 -0.64 -9.92
CA LEU A 2 2.05 -0.48 -8.82
C LEU A 2 1.87 0.95 -8.31
N PHE A 3 1.68 1.14 -7.01
CA PHE A 3 1.56 2.45 -6.39
C PHE A 3 2.32 2.49 -5.07
N SER A 4 2.95 3.61 -4.77
CA SER A 4 3.72 3.79 -3.54
C SER A 4 2.96 4.58 -2.48
N HIS A 5 3.32 4.40 -1.22
CA HIS A 5 2.98 5.30 -0.13
C HIS A 5 4.25 5.66 0.67
N PRO A 6 4.38 6.88 1.22
CA PRO A 6 5.61 7.29 1.90
C PRO A 6 6.00 6.45 3.12
N ALA A 7 5.04 6.14 4.00
CA ALA A 7 5.29 5.41 5.24
C ALA A 7 4.02 4.79 5.82
N ASP A 8 4.16 3.60 6.40
CA ASP A 8 3.15 2.97 7.25
C ASP A 8 2.78 3.87 8.45
N TYR A 9 1.61 3.65 9.04
CA TYR A 9 1.11 4.38 10.22
C TYR A 9 0.97 5.90 10.04
N THR A 10 0.86 6.37 8.79
CA THR A 10 0.54 7.77 8.48
C THR A 10 -0.92 7.93 8.06
N PRO A 11 -1.58 9.04 8.44
CA PRO A 11 -3.04 9.15 8.33
C PRO A 11 -3.53 9.14 6.89
N VAL A 12 -2.86 9.86 5.98
CA VAL A 12 -3.25 9.91 4.56
C VAL A 12 -3.05 8.56 3.89
N CYS A 13 -1.90 7.91 4.09
CA CYS A 13 -1.65 6.59 3.51
C CYS A 13 -2.68 5.56 4.01
N THR A 14 -3.09 5.66 5.27
CA THR A 14 -4.09 4.76 5.86
C THR A 14 -5.43 4.90 5.12
N THR A 15 -5.89 6.12 4.86
CA THR A 15 -7.15 6.35 4.13
C THR A 15 -7.03 5.94 2.66
N GLU A 16 -5.90 6.20 2.01
CA GLU A 16 -5.64 5.83 0.62
C GLU A 16 -5.64 4.31 0.40
N LEU A 17 -4.94 3.53 1.23
CA LEU A 17 -4.92 2.07 1.12
C LEU A 17 -6.28 1.45 1.46
N GLY A 18 -7.01 2.02 2.42
CA GLY A 18 -8.37 1.60 2.72
C GLY A 18 -9.31 1.82 1.53
N MET A 19 -9.20 2.97 0.86
CA MET A 19 -9.96 3.27 -0.35
C MET A 19 -9.56 2.37 -1.52
N ALA A 20 -8.26 2.16 -1.74
CA ALA A 20 -7.74 1.25 -2.75
C ALA A 20 -8.34 -0.17 -2.58
N SER A 21 -8.48 -0.63 -1.33
CA SER A 21 -9.04 -1.94 -1.00
C SER A 21 -10.51 -2.06 -1.38
N LYS A 22 -11.29 -0.99 -1.17
CA LYS A 22 -12.70 -0.90 -1.59
C LYS A 22 -12.87 -0.87 -3.11
N TYR A 23 -11.90 -0.33 -3.84
CA TYR A 23 -11.93 -0.25 -5.31
C TYR A 23 -11.34 -1.47 -6.01
N LYS A 24 -10.71 -2.40 -5.27
CA LYS A 24 -10.04 -3.57 -5.84
C LYS A 24 -10.90 -4.35 -6.84
N ALA A 25 -12.18 -4.56 -6.55
CA ALA A 25 -13.11 -5.24 -7.46
C ALA A 25 -13.29 -4.51 -8.81
N GLN A 26 -13.22 -3.18 -8.81
CA GLN A 26 -13.31 -2.39 -10.04
C GLN A 26 -12.04 -2.50 -10.89
N PHE A 27 -10.87 -2.61 -10.24
CA PHE A 27 -9.62 -2.91 -10.93
C PHE A 27 -9.60 -4.34 -11.49
N ASP A 28 -10.09 -5.31 -10.71
CA ASP A 28 -10.21 -6.70 -11.17
C ASP A 28 -11.13 -6.84 -12.39
N ALA A 29 -12.28 -6.13 -12.40
CA ALA A 29 -13.19 -6.10 -13.54
C ALA A 29 -12.55 -5.54 -14.82
N ARG A 30 -11.42 -4.81 -14.69
CA ARG A 30 -10.62 -4.27 -15.80
C ARG A 30 -9.36 -5.09 -16.07
N ASN A 31 -9.26 -6.29 -15.49
CA ASN A 31 -8.08 -7.15 -15.54
C ASN A 31 -6.80 -6.48 -15.02
N VAL A 32 -6.94 -5.62 -14.00
CA VAL A 32 -5.82 -4.90 -13.37
C VAL A 32 -5.53 -5.48 -11.99
N LYS A 33 -4.32 -6.03 -11.81
CA LYS A 33 -3.81 -6.43 -10.50
C LYS A 33 -3.24 -5.22 -9.76
N MET A 34 -3.49 -5.11 -8.46
CA MET A 34 -3.01 -4.04 -7.59
C MET A 34 -1.88 -4.54 -6.68
N ILE A 35 -0.87 -3.70 -6.46
CA ILE A 35 0.21 -3.93 -5.50
C ILE A 35 0.73 -2.58 -4.99
N ALA A 36 0.87 -2.45 -3.67
CA ALA A 36 1.43 -1.27 -3.01
C ALA A 36 2.92 -1.45 -2.69
N ILE A 37 3.64 -0.38 -2.39
CA ILE A 37 5.04 -0.40 -1.95
C ILE A 37 5.35 0.76 -0.99
N SER A 38 6.14 0.49 0.04
CA SER A 38 6.90 1.51 0.77
C SER A 38 8.27 0.99 1.20
N VAL A 39 9.06 1.88 1.81
CA VAL A 39 10.39 1.55 2.35
C VAL A 39 10.34 0.95 3.77
N ASP A 40 9.14 0.67 4.28
CA ASP A 40 8.96 0.07 5.60
C ASP A 40 9.24 -1.45 5.57
N PRO A 41 9.69 -2.05 6.69
CA PRO A 41 9.93 -3.49 6.75
C PRO A 41 8.63 -4.29 6.77
N LEU A 42 8.70 -5.56 6.33
CA LEU A 42 7.53 -6.44 6.19
C LEU A 42 6.67 -6.56 7.46
N ASP A 43 7.29 -6.57 8.65
CA ASP A 43 6.55 -6.67 9.92
C ASP A 43 5.74 -5.41 10.24
N SER A 44 6.15 -4.24 9.75
CA SER A 44 5.37 -2.99 9.85
C SER A 44 4.04 -3.14 9.11
N HIS A 45 4.07 -3.62 7.86
CA HIS A 45 2.86 -3.81 7.06
C HIS A 45 1.86 -4.75 7.73
N LYS A 46 2.33 -5.84 8.35
CA LYS A 46 1.46 -6.81 9.04
C LYS A 46 0.69 -6.18 10.20
N GLY A 47 1.33 -5.27 10.93
CA GLY A 47 0.67 -4.52 11.99
C GLY A 47 -0.29 -3.49 11.41
N TRP A 48 0.20 -2.66 10.50
CA TRP A 48 -0.54 -1.53 9.94
C TRP A 48 -1.79 -1.92 9.14
N VAL A 49 -1.79 -3.08 8.48
CA VAL A 49 -2.99 -3.62 7.81
C VAL A 49 -4.18 -3.74 8.77
N LYS A 50 -3.94 -4.02 10.06
CA LYS A 50 -5.01 -4.08 11.06
C LYS A 50 -5.62 -2.70 11.27
N ASP A 51 -4.78 -1.68 11.42
CA ASP A 51 -5.20 -0.29 11.61
C ASP A 51 -5.97 0.23 10.39
N ILE A 52 -5.53 -0.09 9.17
CA ILE A 52 -6.26 0.25 7.93
C ILE A 52 -7.64 -0.40 7.95
N ASN A 53 -7.70 -1.70 8.24
CA ASN A 53 -8.97 -2.45 8.23
C ASN A 53 -9.96 -1.91 9.26
N GLU A 54 -9.48 -1.64 10.48
CA GLU A 54 -10.27 -1.10 11.58
C GLU A 54 -10.76 0.32 11.28
N THR A 55 -9.84 1.24 10.97
CA THR A 55 -10.17 2.67 10.84
C THR A 55 -10.90 3.01 9.55
N GLN A 56 -10.66 2.25 8.47
CA GLN A 56 -11.26 2.51 7.16
C GLN A 56 -12.46 1.62 6.85
N ASN A 57 -12.85 0.74 7.79
CA ASN A 57 -13.93 -0.24 7.62
C ASN A 57 -13.78 -1.01 6.29
N CYS A 58 -12.66 -1.70 6.14
CA CYS A 58 -12.31 -2.43 4.92
C CYS A 58 -11.49 -3.69 5.23
N GLN A 59 -11.14 -4.43 4.18
CA GLN A 59 -10.16 -5.50 4.25
C GLN A 59 -9.12 -5.29 3.14
N VAL A 60 -7.87 -5.00 3.53
CA VAL A 60 -6.74 -4.94 2.59
C VAL A 60 -6.62 -6.29 1.89
N ASN A 61 -6.79 -6.27 0.57
CA ASN A 61 -6.99 -7.44 -0.28
C ASN A 61 -6.04 -7.44 -1.50
N PHE A 62 -4.90 -6.78 -1.33
CA PHE A 62 -3.78 -6.75 -2.27
C PHE A 62 -2.45 -6.75 -1.48
N PRO A 63 -1.35 -7.22 -2.09
CA PRO A 63 -0.04 -7.23 -1.45
C PRO A 63 0.57 -5.83 -1.31
N ILE A 64 1.42 -5.66 -0.29
CA ILE A 64 2.30 -4.50 -0.07
C ILE A 64 3.74 -5.01 -0.10
N ILE A 65 4.58 -4.43 -0.96
CA ILE A 65 6.01 -4.73 -1.05
C ILE A 65 6.73 -3.95 0.04
N ALA A 66 7.55 -4.65 0.83
CA ALA A 66 8.53 -4.05 1.72
C ALA A 66 9.85 -3.84 0.96
N ASP A 67 10.28 -2.58 0.80
CA ASP A 67 11.51 -2.19 0.11
C ASP A 67 12.47 -1.42 1.04
N PRO A 68 12.92 -2.02 2.16
CA PRO A 68 13.71 -1.32 3.16
C PRO A 68 15.10 -0.87 2.68
N ASP A 69 15.64 -1.51 1.64
CA ASP A 69 16.88 -1.11 0.99
C ASP A 69 16.68 -0.14 -0.17
N ARG A 70 15.43 0.33 -0.39
CA ARG A 70 15.01 1.36 -1.35
C ARG A 70 15.30 1.03 -2.81
N LYS A 71 15.63 -0.22 -3.13
CA LYS A 71 16.04 -0.61 -4.49
C LYS A 71 14.96 -0.36 -5.51
N ILE A 72 13.70 -0.68 -5.17
CA ILE A 72 12.58 -0.50 -6.10
C ILE A 72 12.18 0.97 -6.12
N ALA A 73 12.12 1.62 -4.96
CA ALA A 73 11.76 3.03 -4.85
C ALA A 73 12.75 3.94 -5.60
N GLU A 74 14.05 3.67 -5.54
CA GLU A 74 15.06 4.39 -6.32
C GLU A 74 14.97 4.06 -7.82
N LEU A 75 14.79 2.79 -8.18
CA LEU A 75 14.69 2.36 -9.57
C LEU A 75 13.53 3.03 -10.33
N TYR A 76 12.41 3.28 -9.66
CA TYR A 76 11.24 3.94 -10.23
C TYR A 76 11.11 5.41 -9.84
N GLU A 77 12.16 6.02 -9.27
CA GLU A 77 12.20 7.44 -8.89
C GLU A 77 11.01 7.87 -7.99
N MET A 78 10.63 7.00 -7.05
CA MET A 78 9.51 7.21 -6.11
C MET A 78 9.93 7.90 -4.81
N ILE A 79 11.20 8.28 -4.67
CA ILE A 79 11.72 9.00 -3.51
C ILE A 79 11.46 10.49 -3.69
N HIS A 80 10.69 11.08 -2.78
CA HIS A 80 10.51 12.53 -2.74
C HIS A 80 11.84 13.23 -2.36
N PRO A 81 12.17 14.39 -2.95
CA PRO A 81 13.35 15.17 -2.60
C PRO A 81 13.44 15.57 -1.13
#